data_AF-A0A2V7FR99-F1
#
_entry.id   AF-A0A2V7FR99-F1
#
_cell.length_a   1.000
_cell.length_b   1.000
_cell.length_c   1.000
_cell.angle_alpha   90.00
_cell.angle_beta   90.00
_cell.angle_gamma   90.00
#
_symmetry.space_group_name_H-M   'P 1'
#
loop_
_entity.id
_entity.type
_entity.pdbx_description
1 polymer ?
#
loop_
_entity_poly.entity_id
_entity_poly.type
_entity_poly.pdbx_seq_one_letter_code
_entity_poly.pdbx_strand_id
1 'polypeptide(L)'
;MNRRAFLVGSALAAAATVVRARPGAGAALADLDFASAGEVARAIRRGDVSSVELTTRTVERIKRYNPRLNAIVTLTEDAALARARAADEARARGDWWGPLHGLPCTIKDTFETAGVKTTAGVSSLAQHVPARDAAVVERYRGAGAVILGKTNVPEWASDWQSYNAVFGAANNPWDLSRTPGGSSGGEAAALAAGLSYLSAGSDIGGSIRVPAHFCGVYGHKPTLGVVPLRGHIPPPPGGPPGPPSSLAVAGPLARSAADLALAL
;
A
#
# COMPACT_ATOMS: atom_id res chain seq x y z
N MET A 1 4.28 -0.66 24.65
CA MET A 1 5.00 0.38 23.88
C MET A 1 4.00 1.00 22.90
N ASN A 2 3.74 2.31 23.00
CA ASN A 2 2.76 2.98 22.14
C ASN A 2 3.35 3.29 20.75
N ARG A 3 2.48 3.55 19.77
CA ARG A 3 2.83 3.85 18.36
C ARG A 3 3.86 4.97 18.16
N ARG A 4 4.13 5.80 19.18
CA ARG A 4 5.00 6.98 19.10
C ARG A 4 6.47 6.72 19.49
N ALA A 5 6.81 5.57 20.06
CA ALA A 5 8.12 5.37 20.69
C ALA A 5 9.28 4.96 19.74
N PHE A 6 9.13 5.03 18.41
CA PHE A 6 10.15 4.51 17.47
C PHE A 6 11.12 5.57 16.90
N LEU A 7 11.03 6.85 17.27
CA LEU A 7 11.70 7.94 16.55
C LEU A 7 12.72 8.73 17.38
N VAL A 8 14.01 8.40 17.30
CA VAL A 8 15.13 9.31 17.63
C VAL A 8 16.34 9.11 16.69
N GLY A 9 16.86 10.22 16.15
CA GLY A 9 18.17 10.42 15.48
C GLY A 9 18.19 10.15 13.96
N SER A 10 18.78 10.94 13.05
CA SER A 10 19.55 12.20 13.06
C SER A 10 19.43 12.81 11.65
N ALA A 11 19.52 14.14 11.50
CA ALA A 11 19.36 14.86 10.22
C ALA A 11 20.71 15.29 9.60
N LEU A 12 20.81 15.29 8.27
CA LEU A 12 21.76 16.08 7.47
C LEU A 12 21.11 16.48 6.15
N ALA A 13 21.30 17.74 5.75
CA ALA A 13 20.54 18.46 4.73
C ALA A 13 21.23 18.49 3.36
N ALA A 14 20.42 18.53 2.29
CA ALA A 14 20.83 18.96 0.95
C ALA A 14 19.76 19.90 0.38
N ALA A 15 20.19 21.01 -0.24
CA ALA A 15 19.34 22.10 -0.67
C ALA A 15 18.66 21.81 -2.02
N ALA A 16 17.34 21.94 -2.06
CA ALA A 16 16.54 22.05 -3.28
C ALA A 16 15.53 23.19 -3.10
N THR A 17 15.19 23.85 -4.21
CA THR A 17 14.35 25.06 -4.31
C THR A 17 13.07 24.94 -3.47
N VAL A 18 12.98 25.77 -2.44
CA VAL A 18 11.98 25.67 -1.37
C VAL A 18 10.70 26.40 -1.79
N VAL A 19 9.63 25.65 -2.08
CA VAL A 19 8.28 26.16 -1.86
C VAL A 19 8.18 26.40 -0.35
N ARG A 20 8.05 27.67 0.05
CA ARG A 20 8.13 28.08 1.46
C ARG A 20 6.94 27.49 2.23
N ALA A 21 7.17 26.34 2.87
CA ALA A 21 6.21 25.71 3.76
C ALA A 21 5.80 26.71 4.86
N ARG A 22 4.49 26.79 5.14
CA ARG A 22 3.98 27.59 6.26
C ARG A 22 4.62 27.12 7.57
N PRO A 23 5.02 28.00 8.49
CA PRO A 23 5.47 27.59 9.82
C PRO A 23 4.36 26.75 10.47
N GLY A 24 4.67 25.51 10.85
CA GLY A 24 3.69 24.52 11.38
C GLY A 24 3.29 23.40 10.42
N ALA A 25 3.55 23.53 9.11
CA ALA A 25 3.19 22.51 8.11
C ALA A 25 3.86 21.14 8.38
N GLY A 26 5.12 21.13 8.83
CA GLY A 26 5.86 19.90 9.12
C GLY A 26 5.33 19.11 10.33
N ALA A 27 4.78 19.79 11.33
CA ALA A 27 4.14 19.16 12.48
C ALA A 27 2.75 18.61 12.11
N ALA A 28 1.96 19.38 11.37
CA ALA A 28 0.66 18.94 10.85
C ALA A 28 0.78 17.74 9.90
N LEU A 29 1.81 17.70 9.05
CA LEU A 29 2.14 16.54 8.21
C LEU A 29 2.56 15.32 9.05
N ALA A 30 3.27 15.51 10.16
CA ALA A 30 3.64 14.42 11.06
C ALA A 30 2.43 13.81 11.77
N ASP A 31 1.41 14.62 12.07
CA ASP A 31 0.15 14.12 12.62
C ASP A 31 -0.62 13.23 11.63
N LEU A 32 -0.38 13.39 10.32
CA LEU A 32 -1.02 12.58 9.28
C LEU A 32 -0.34 11.22 9.06
N ASP A 33 0.92 11.02 9.41
CA ASP A 33 1.68 9.78 9.12
C ASP A 33 0.98 8.48 9.56
N PHE A 34 0.16 8.56 10.61
CA PHE A 34 -0.61 7.45 11.16
C PHE A 34 -2.12 7.70 11.19
N ALA A 35 -2.60 8.80 10.61
CA ALA A 35 -4.03 9.08 10.50
C ALA A 35 -4.73 8.02 9.63
N SER A 36 -6.05 7.93 9.78
CA SER A 36 -6.89 7.06 8.94
C SER A 36 -6.91 7.54 7.49
N ALA A 37 -7.17 6.62 6.55
CA ALA A 37 -7.30 6.96 5.13
C ALA A 37 -8.40 8.01 4.91
N GLY A 38 -9.54 7.86 5.58
CA GLY A 38 -10.65 8.80 5.50
C GLY A 38 -10.33 10.20 6.05
N GLU A 39 -9.57 10.32 7.14
CA GLU A 39 -9.11 11.63 7.65
C GLU A 39 -8.20 12.33 6.64
N VAL A 40 -7.27 11.58 6.06
CA VAL A 40 -6.26 12.09 5.13
C VAL A 40 -6.90 12.47 3.79
N ALA A 41 -7.81 11.64 3.27
CA ALA A 41 -8.59 11.97 2.08
C ALA A 41 -9.42 13.24 2.28
N ARG A 42 -10.02 13.44 3.47
CA ARG A 42 -10.71 14.70 3.82
C ARG A 42 -9.76 15.89 3.90
N ALA A 43 -8.55 15.72 4.44
CA ALA A 43 -7.54 16.77 4.50
C ALA A 43 -7.09 17.20 3.09
N ILE A 44 -6.84 16.25 2.18
CA ILE A 44 -6.57 16.53 0.77
C ILE A 44 -7.74 17.30 0.14
N ARG A 45 -8.97 16.84 0.44
CA ARG A 45 -10.19 17.45 -0.11
C ARG A 45 -10.37 18.91 0.30
N ARG A 46 -10.06 19.24 1.56
CA ARG A 46 -10.12 20.62 2.08
C ARG A 46 -8.94 21.48 1.64
N GLY A 47 -7.88 20.88 1.11
CA GLY A 47 -6.64 21.58 0.77
C GLY A 47 -5.73 21.82 1.97
N ASP A 48 -5.95 21.15 3.10
CA ASP A 48 -5.10 21.24 4.29
C ASP A 48 -3.71 20.63 4.02
N VAL A 49 -3.65 19.66 3.10
CA VAL A 49 -2.43 19.04 2.57
C VAL A 49 -2.62 18.76 1.08
N SER A 50 -1.57 18.88 0.27
CA SER A 50 -1.58 18.43 -1.13
C SER A 50 -1.26 16.95 -1.26
N SER A 51 -1.73 16.33 -2.35
CA SER A 51 -1.39 14.95 -2.68
C SER A 51 0.13 14.80 -2.89
N VAL A 52 0.79 15.80 -3.50
CA VAL A 52 2.23 15.81 -3.70
C VAL A 52 3.00 15.87 -2.38
N GLU A 53 2.63 16.77 -1.46
CA GLU A 53 3.28 16.85 -0.14
C GLU A 53 3.15 15.53 0.62
N LEU A 54 1.95 14.95 0.63
CA LEU A 54 1.68 13.70 1.33
C LEU A 54 2.42 12.51 0.69
N THR A 55 2.43 12.43 -0.64
CA THR A 55 3.12 11.36 -1.39
C THR A 55 4.63 11.47 -1.19
N THR A 56 5.20 12.67 -1.31
CA THR A 56 6.63 12.93 -1.09
C THR A 56 7.04 12.50 0.31
N ARG A 57 6.29 12.93 1.33
CA ARG A 57 6.53 12.53 2.72
C ARG A 57 6.44 11.02 2.91
N THR A 58 5.46 10.36 2.30
CA THR A 58 5.31 8.90 2.42
C THR A 58 6.48 8.18 1.76
N VAL A 59 6.94 8.63 0.59
CA VAL A 59 8.13 8.10 -0.08
C VAL A 59 9.39 8.28 0.76
N GLU A 60 9.60 9.44 1.38
CA GLU A 60 10.72 9.67 2.31
C GLU A 60 10.69 8.69 3.49
N ARG A 61 9.51 8.44 4.07
CA ARG A 61 9.33 7.44 5.13
C ARG A 61 9.64 6.03 4.63
N ILE A 62 9.22 5.68 3.41
CA ILE A 62 9.55 4.38 2.79
C ILE A 62 11.07 4.25 2.68
N LYS A 63 11.76 5.23 2.10
CA LYS A 63 13.22 5.22 1.97
C LYS A 63 13.93 5.08 3.32
N ARG A 64 13.39 5.70 4.38
CA ARG A 64 13.97 5.65 5.73
C ARG A 64 13.73 4.34 6.48
N TYR A 65 12.51 3.80 6.46
CA TYR A 65 12.12 2.68 7.34
C TYR A 65 12.03 1.34 6.61
N ASN A 66 11.67 1.34 5.33
CA ASN A 66 11.49 0.11 4.56
C ASN A 66 12.75 -0.76 4.46
N PRO A 67 14.01 -0.26 4.45
CA PRO A 67 15.18 -1.14 4.38
C PRO A 67 15.25 -2.20 5.49
N ARG A 68 14.70 -1.91 6.69
CA ARG A 68 14.64 -2.86 7.81
C ARG A 68 13.39 -3.75 7.79
N LEU A 69 12.31 -3.26 7.17
CA LEU A 69 11.02 -3.95 7.13
C LEU A 69 10.87 -4.84 5.89
N ASN A 70 11.48 -4.45 4.79
CA ASN A 70 11.36 -5.07 3.47
C ASN A 70 9.88 -5.33 3.09
N ALA A 71 9.03 -4.35 3.39
CA ALA A 71 7.58 -4.45 3.22
C ALA A 71 7.14 -4.05 1.80
N ILE A 72 7.76 -3.03 1.22
CA ILE A 72 7.53 -2.55 -0.15
C ILE A 72 8.73 -2.97 -1.01
N VAL A 73 8.49 -3.79 -2.04
CA VAL A 73 9.55 -4.46 -2.84
C VAL A 73 9.71 -3.87 -4.24
N THR A 74 8.69 -3.16 -4.72
CA THR A 74 8.72 -2.39 -5.96
C THR A 74 8.12 -1.01 -5.68
N LEU A 75 8.96 0.02 -5.53
CA LEU A 75 8.52 1.40 -5.34
C LEU A 75 8.31 2.08 -6.70
N THR A 76 7.19 2.78 -6.88
CA THR A 76 6.85 3.51 -8.12
C THR A 76 6.90 5.02 -7.91
N GLU A 77 8.00 5.53 -7.35
CA GLU A 77 8.15 6.92 -6.89
C GLU A 77 7.76 7.95 -7.96
N ASP A 78 8.37 7.88 -9.15
CA ASP A 78 8.13 8.87 -10.20
C ASP A 78 6.67 8.87 -10.67
N ALA A 79 6.10 7.68 -10.87
CA ALA A 79 4.71 7.51 -11.27
C ALA A 79 3.73 7.96 -10.17
N ALA A 80 4.05 7.69 -8.90
CA ALA A 80 3.26 8.12 -7.76
C ALA A 80 3.25 9.65 -7.64
N LEU A 81 4.42 10.30 -7.74
CA LEU A 81 4.54 11.75 -7.69
C LEU A 81 3.87 12.44 -8.90
N ALA A 82 3.98 11.86 -10.09
CA ALA A 82 3.29 12.36 -11.28
C ALA A 82 1.76 12.29 -11.11
N ARG A 83 1.25 11.19 -10.57
CA ARG A 83 -0.18 11.03 -10.30
C ARG A 83 -0.69 11.93 -9.18
N ALA A 84 0.14 12.16 -8.15
CA ALA A 84 -0.16 13.09 -7.09
C ALA A 84 -0.27 14.54 -7.62
N ARG A 85 0.65 14.97 -8.49
CA ARG A 85 0.57 16.27 -9.16
C ARG A 85 -0.74 16.42 -9.95
N ALA A 86 -1.08 15.40 -10.74
CA ALA A 86 -2.33 15.42 -11.49
C ALA A 86 -3.58 15.46 -10.58
N ALA A 87 -3.53 14.87 -9.38
CA ALA A 87 -4.61 14.96 -8.41
C ALA A 87 -4.74 16.39 -7.87
N ASP A 88 -3.64 17.03 -7.49
CA ASP A 88 -3.65 18.41 -7.02
C ASP A 88 -4.13 19.39 -8.11
N GLU A 89 -3.73 19.19 -9.37
CA GLU A 89 -4.22 19.96 -10.52
C GLU A 89 -5.73 19.76 -10.75
N ALA A 90 -6.22 18.53 -10.64
CA ALA A 90 -7.65 18.22 -10.72
C ALA A 90 -8.43 18.91 -9.59
N ARG A 91 -7.96 18.81 -8.34
CA ARG A 91 -8.55 19.54 -7.21
C ARG A 91 -8.61 21.05 -7.48
N ALA A 92 -7.54 21.64 -7.99
CA ALA A 92 -7.47 23.08 -8.26
C ALA A 92 -8.52 23.54 -9.29
N ARG A 93 -8.95 22.65 -10.21
CA ARG A 93 -10.05 22.88 -11.15
C ARG A 93 -11.43 22.53 -10.59
N GLY A 94 -11.51 21.98 -9.39
CA GLY A 94 -12.74 21.46 -8.80
C GLY A 94 -13.11 20.04 -9.23
N ASP A 95 -12.24 19.35 -9.96
CA ASP A 95 -12.43 17.96 -10.40
C ASP A 95 -12.09 16.98 -9.27
N TRP A 96 -13.00 16.04 -9.00
CA TRP A 96 -12.80 14.98 -8.00
C TRP A 96 -12.90 13.60 -8.62
N TRP A 97 -11.83 12.81 -8.49
CA TRP A 97 -11.76 11.47 -9.09
C TRP A 97 -12.50 10.40 -8.30
N GLY A 98 -12.78 10.64 -7.02
CA GLY A 98 -13.45 9.66 -6.17
C GLY A 98 -13.01 9.74 -4.71
N PRO A 99 -13.41 8.75 -3.89
CA PRO A 99 -13.19 8.77 -2.45
C PRO A 99 -11.72 8.66 -2.04
N LEU A 100 -10.85 8.18 -2.91
CA LEU A 100 -9.41 8.02 -2.67
C LEU A 100 -8.57 9.06 -3.43
N HIS A 101 -9.18 10.14 -3.92
CA HIS A 101 -8.50 11.17 -4.71
C HIS A 101 -7.20 11.66 -4.05
N GLY A 102 -6.07 11.39 -4.71
CA GLY A 102 -4.74 11.81 -4.26
C GLY A 102 -4.17 11.02 -3.09
N LEU A 103 -4.85 9.97 -2.61
CA LEU A 103 -4.46 9.22 -1.41
C LEU A 103 -3.36 8.18 -1.72
N PRO A 104 -2.20 8.20 -1.04
CA PRO A 104 -1.14 7.21 -1.22
C PRO A 104 -1.52 5.83 -0.67
N CYS A 105 -1.52 4.82 -1.54
CA CYS A 105 -1.94 3.45 -1.25
C CYS A 105 -0.89 2.45 -1.74
N THR A 106 -0.92 1.23 -1.21
CA THR A 106 -0.09 0.11 -1.68
C THR A 106 -0.94 -1.06 -2.17
N ILE A 107 -0.36 -1.87 -3.06
CA ILE A 107 -1.03 -3.01 -3.66
C ILE A 107 -0.17 -4.26 -3.48
N LYS A 108 -0.79 -5.37 -3.05
CA LYS A 108 -0.09 -6.63 -2.84
C LYS A 108 0.54 -7.09 -4.15
N ASP A 109 1.77 -7.61 -4.10
CA ASP A 109 2.50 -7.99 -5.31
C ASP A 109 1.86 -9.15 -6.11
N THR A 110 0.79 -9.75 -5.59
CA THR A 110 -0.04 -10.73 -6.30
C THR A 110 -1.07 -10.11 -7.24
N PHE A 111 -1.29 -8.80 -7.23
CA PHE A 111 -2.18 -8.14 -8.18
C PHE A 111 -1.38 -7.54 -9.33
N GLU A 112 -1.70 -7.98 -10.54
CA GLU A 112 -1.16 -7.38 -11.76
C GLU A 112 -1.41 -5.88 -11.79
N THR A 113 -0.36 -5.12 -12.09
CA THR A 113 -0.38 -3.67 -12.15
C THR A 113 0.32 -3.26 -13.44
N ALA A 114 -0.40 -2.58 -14.33
CA ALA A 114 0.09 -2.21 -15.65
C ALA A 114 1.37 -1.39 -15.53
N GLY A 115 2.43 -1.83 -16.22
CA GLY A 115 3.73 -1.16 -16.22
C GLY A 115 4.52 -1.25 -14.92
N VAL A 116 4.09 -2.05 -13.94
CA VAL A 116 4.76 -2.21 -12.65
C VAL A 116 5.09 -3.68 -12.41
N LYS A 117 6.37 -3.97 -12.12
CA LYS A 117 6.85 -5.32 -11.82
C LYS A 117 5.97 -6.01 -10.77
N THR A 118 5.44 -7.18 -11.13
CA THR A 118 4.50 -7.97 -10.33
C THR A 118 4.97 -9.42 -10.34
N THR A 119 5.56 -9.91 -9.25
CA THR A 119 6.28 -11.20 -9.24
C THR A 119 5.56 -12.28 -8.45
N ALA A 120 4.64 -11.90 -7.55
CA ALA A 120 4.02 -12.80 -6.57
C ALA A 120 5.06 -13.58 -5.73
N GLY A 121 6.26 -13.02 -5.57
CA GLY A 121 7.39 -13.68 -4.91
C GLY A 121 8.00 -14.85 -5.70
N VAL A 122 7.61 -15.05 -6.96
CA VAL A 122 8.02 -16.21 -7.77
C VAL A 122 9.24 -15.85 -8.61
N SER A 123 10.29 -16.66 -8.54
CA SER A 123 11.54 -16.42 -9.27
C SER A 123 11.37 -16.37 -10.79
N SER A 124 10.49 -17.19 -11.36
CA SER A 124 10.20 -17.16 -12.81
C SER A 124 9.41 -15.92 -13.24
N LEU A 125 8.77 -15.21 -12.31
CA LEU A 125 8.06 -13.95 -12.56
C LEU A 125 8.87 -12.73 -12.08
N ALA A 126 10.14 -12.89 -11.73
CA ALA A 126 10.97 -11.81 -11.17
C ALA A 126 11.11 -10.59 -12.10
N GLN A 127 10.85 -10.74 -13.40
CA GLN A 127 10.85 -9.65 -14.39
C GLN A 127 9.48 -9.47 -15.07
N HIS A 128 8.40 -10.06 -14.52
CA HIS A 128 7.06 -9.93 -15.08
C HIS A 128 6.53 -8.51 -14.88
N VAL A 129 6.20 -7.85 -15.99
CA VAL A 129 5.60 -6.51 -16.02
C VAL A 129 4.28 -6.62 -16.79
N PRO A 130 3.12 -6.63 -16.09
CA PRO A 130 1.82 -6.75 -16.74
C PRO A 130 1.51 -5.57 -17.66
N ALA A 131 0.77 -5.84 -18.74
CA ALA A 131 0.26 -4.80 -19.65
C ALA A 131 -1.11 -4.23 -19.19
N ARG A 132 -1.78 -4.90 -18.24
CA ARG A 132 -3.12 -4.53 -17.75
C ARG A 132 -3.16 -4.59 -16.24
N ASP A 133 -3.96 -3.71 -15.66
CA ASP A 133 -4.24 -3.72 -14.24
C ASP A 133 -5.18 -4.90 -13.90
N ALA A 134 -4.99 -5.48 -12.71
CA ALA A 134 -5.98 -6.31 -12.06
C ALA A 134 -7.23 -5.48 -11.74
N ALA A 135 -8.39 -6.12 -11.64
CA ALA A 135 -9.66 -5.41 -11.40
C ALA A 135 -9.64 -4.55 -10.12
N VAL A 136 -8.94 -5.02 -9.08
CA VAL A 136 -8.75 -4.27 -7.83
C VAL A 136 -7.91 -3.01 -8.06
N VAL A 137 -6.84 -3.11 -8.85
CA VAL A 137 -5.95 -1.98 -9.15
C VAL A 137 -6.65 -0.94 -10.00
N GLU A 138 -7.43 -1.37 -11.01
CA GLU A 138 -8.29 -0.48 -11.79
C GLU A 138 -9.26 0.30 -10.91
N ARG A 139 -9.90 -0.37 -9.93
CA ARG A 139 -10.85 0.27 -9.00
C ARG A 139 -10.17 1.27 -8.07
N TYR A 140 -9.01 0.93 -7.51
CA TYR A 140 -8.24 1.86 -6.68
C TYR A 140 -7.81 3.09 -7.50
N ARG A 141 -7.28 2.89 -8.71
CA ARG A 141 -6.95 4.01 -9.62
C ARG A 141 -8.18 4.81 -10.02
N GLY A 142 -9.30 4.15 -10.32
CA GLY A 142 -10.57 4.78 -10.67
C GLY A 142 -11.12 5.64 -9.53
N ALA A 143 -10.95 5.20 -8.27
CA ALA A 143 -11.31 5.97 -7.08
C ALA A 143 -10.34 7.13 -6.77
N GLY A 144 -9.27 7.29 -7.55
CA GLY A 144 -8.31 8.38 -7.45
C GLY A 144 -7.06 8.09 -6.60
N ALA A 145 -6.85 6.85 -6.16
CA ALA A 145 -5.70 6.48 -5.32
C ALA A 145 -4.38 6.66 -6.06
N VAL A 146 -3.33 7.08 -5.34
CA VAL A 146 -1.94 7.13 -5.79
C VAL A 146 -1.24 5.85 -5.36
N ILE A 147 -0.94 4.95 -6.30
CA ILE A 147 -0.25 3.69 -5.98
C ILE A 147 1.24 3.95 -5.77
N LEU A 148 1.71 3.73 -4.54
CA LEU A 148 3.11 3.92 -4.12
C LEU A 148 4.01 2.77 -4.59
N GLY A 149 3.47 1.56 -4.69
CA GLY A 149 4.25 0.40 -5.06
C GLY A 149 3.62 -0.94 -4.70
N LYS A 150 4.43 -1.99 -4.83
CA LYS A 150 4.06 -3.39 -4.57
C LYS A 150 4.66 -3.90 -3.27
N THR A 151 3.92 -4.68 -2.50
CA THR A 151 4.38 -5.18 -1.19
C THR A 151 4.83 -6.64 -1.21
N ASN A 152 5.78 -6.97 -0.33
CA ASN A 152 6.35 -8.30 -0.20
C ASN A 152 5.31 -9.37 0.18
N VAL A 153 5.50 -10.57 -0.34
CA VAL A 153 4.61 -11.74 -0.22
C VAL A 153 5.45 -13.02 -0.17
N PRO A 154 4.95 -14.14 0.37
CA PRO A 154 5.51 -15.43 0.07
C PRO A 154 5.28 -15.83 -1.38
N GLU A 155 6.14 -16.72 -1.89
CA GLU A 155 5.99 -17.30 -3.22
C GLU A 155 4.57 -17.87 -3.40
N TRP A 156 3.90 -17.47 -4.50
CA TRP A 156 2.50 -17.83 -4.81
C TRP A 156 1.46 -17.45 -3.75
N ALA A 157 1.82 -16.54 -2.84
CA ALA A 157 0.99 -16.21 -1.68
C ALA A 157 0.66 -17.43 -0.78
N SER A 158 1.54 -18.43 -0.75
CA SER A 158 1.29 -19.77 -0.17
C SER A 158 1.78 -19.99 1.27
N ASP A 159 2.13 -18.92 2.01
CA ASP A 159 2.59 -19.03 3.39
C ASP A 159 2.00 -17.90 4.29
N TRP A 160 2.04 -18.12 5.60
CA TRP A 160 1.75 -17.11 6.63
C TRP A 160 2.99 -16.31 7.07
N GLN A 161 4.12 -16.48 6.38
CA GLN A 161 5.30 -15.64 6.50
C GLN A 161 5.60 -15.01 5.15
N SER A 162 5.89 -13.72 5.11
CA SER A 162 6.14 -13.03 3.84
C SER A 162 7.63 -13.02 3.50
N TYR A 163 8.12 -14.11 2.91
CA TYR A 163 9.49 -14.25 2.42
C TYR A 163 9.52 -14.95 1.06
N ASN A 164 10.49 -14.58 0.21
CA ASN A 164 10.71 -15.26 -1.06
C ASN A 164 12.16 -15.08 -1.54
N ALA A 165 12.56 -15.83 -2.56
CA ALA A 165 13.90 -15.76 -3.14
C ALA A 165 14.17 -14.47 -3.94
N VAL A 166 13.13 -13.75 -4.39
CA VAL A 166 13.28 -12.54 -5.21
C VAL A 166 13.67 -11.32 -4.36
N PHE A 167 13.07 -11.20 -3.18
CA PHE A 167 13.14 -10.00 -2.33
C PHE A 167 13.60 -10.29 -0.90
N GLY A 168 13.69 -11.54 -0.47
CA GLY A 168 13.96 -11.90 0.92
C GLY A 168 12.73 -11.77 1.84
N ALA A 169 12.96 -11.74 3.14
CA ALA A 169 11.92 -11.71 4.17
C ALA A 169 11.48 -10.29 4.53
N ALA A 170 10.17 -10.10 4.72
CA ALA A 170 9.60 -8.94 5.38
C ALA A 170 9.56 -9.13 6.90
N ASN A 171 9.70 -8.05 7.66
CA ASN A 171 9.78 -8.06 9.12
C ASN A 171 8.62 -7.27 9.75
N ASN A 172 8.23 -7.66 10.97
CA ASN A 172 7.18 -7.00 11.72
C ASN A 172 7.65 -5.64 12.27
N PRO A 173 6.93 -4.53 12.07
CA PRO A 173 7.30 -3.23 12.60
C PRO A 173 7.36 -3.15 14.14
N TRP A 174 6.68 -4.05 14.85
CA TRP A 174 6.68 -4.10 16.31
C TRP A 174 7.90 -4.82 16.90
N ASP A 175 8.46 -5.76 16.15
CA ASP A 175 9.66 -6.52 16.51
C ASP A 175 10.28 -7.09 15.22
N LEU A 176 11.43 -6.55 14.82
CA LEU A 176 12.09 -6.91 13.56
C LEU A 176 12.60 -8.36 13.52
N SER A 177 12.61 -9.07 14.66
CA SER A 177 12.92 -10.50 14.72
C SER A 177 11.71 -11.40 14.41
N ARG A 178 10.52 -10.81 14.19
CA ARG A 178 9.25 -11.53 14.00
C ARG A 178 8.69 -11.33 12.60
N THR A 179 7.91 -12.33 12.18
CA THR A 179 7.14 -12.25 10.93
C THR A 179 6.02 -11.21 11.03
N PRO A 180 5.75 -10.43 9.97
CA PRO A 180 4.55 -9.61 9.86
C PRO A 180 3.30 -10.43 9.54
N GLY A 181 3.43 -11.75 9.42
CA GLY A 181 2.39 -12.64 8.92
C GLY A 181 2.42 -12.76 7.39
N GLY A 182 1.39 -13.38 6.82
CA GLY A 182 1.32 -13.65 5.40
C GLY A 182 -0.02 -14.23 4.97
N SER A 183 -0.33 -14.26 3.68
CA SER A 183 0.56 -13.81 2.61
C SER A 183 0.55 -12.31 2.29
N SER A 184 -0.33 -11.51 2.92
CA SER A 184 -0.35 -10.04 2.77
C SER A 184 0.50 -9.33 3.84
N GLY A 185 1.62 -9.92 4.25
CA GLY A 185 2.43 -9.41 5.35
C GLY A 185 3.11 -8.08 5.04
N GLY A 186 3.59 -7.89 3.80
CA GLY A 186 4.14 -6.61 3.36
C GLY A 186 3.11 -5.47 3.48
N GLU A 187 1.84 -5.71 3.15
CA GLU A 187 0.78 -4.71 3.32
C GLU A 187 0.56 -4.33 4.78
N ALA A 188 0.43 -5.33 5.66
CA ALA A 188 0.17 -5.09 7.06
C ALA A 188 1.36 -4.37 7.74
N ALA A 189 2.59 -4.76 7.39
CA ALA A 189 3.80 -4.10 7.86
C ALA A 189 3.89 -2.64 7.36
N ALA A 190 3.59 -2.40 6.07
CA ALA A 190 3.58 -1.04 5.51
C ALA A 190 2.56 -0.14 6.21
N LEU A 191 1.33 -0.61 6.44
CA LEU A 191 0.30 0.14 7.15
C LEU A 191 0.67 0.43 8.60
N ALA A 192 1.18 -0.57 9.32
CA ALA A 192 1.58 -0.44 10.72
C ALA A 192 2.77 0.51 10.91
N ALA A 193 3.66 0.58 9.93
CA ALA A 193 4.81 1.50 9.93
C ALA A 193 4.50 2.90 9.34
N GLY A 194 3.25 3.16 8.91
CA GLY A 194 2.87 4.45 8.31
C GLY A 194 3.55 4.69 6.95
N LEU A 195 3.63 3.65 6.12
CA LEU A 195 4.23 3.65 4.78
C LEU A 195 3.19 3.55 3.65
N SER A 196 1.92 3.48 4.02
CA SER A 196 0.75 3.42 3.14
C SER A 196 -0.46 3.92 3.93
N TYR A 197 -1.50 4.47 3.29
CA TYR A 197 -2.74 4.85 3.99
C TYR A 197 -3.84 3.80 3.89
N LEU A 198 -3.85 3.06 2.79
CA LEU A 198 -4.82 2.02 2.50
C LEU A 198 -4.19 1.00 1.56
N SER A 199 -4.56 -0.26 1.73
CA SER A 199 -3.92 -1.36 1.03
C SER A 199 -4.92 -2.34 0.44
N ALA A 200 -4.55 -2.98 -0.66
CA ALA A 200 -5.31 -4.09 -1.22
C ALA A 200 -4.54 -5.42 -1.07
N GLY A 201 -5.11 -6.36 -0.33
CA GLY A 201 -4.58 -7.70 -0.12
C GLY A 201 -5.48 -8.79 -0.70
N SER A 202 -5.08 -10.04 -0.46
CA SER A 202 -5.89 -11.22 -0.79
C SER A 202 -5.83 -12.26 0.33
N ASP A 203 -6.91 -13.02 0.49
CA ASP A 203 -7.10 -13.99 1.57
C ASP A 203 -7.81 -15.24 1.04
N ILE A 204 -7.17 -16.39 1.26
CA ILE A 204 -7.75 -17.72 1.06
C ILE A 204 -7.88 -18.45 2.40
N GLY A 205 -6.77 -18.53 3.14
CA GLY A 205 -6.65 -19.21 4.42
C GLY A 205 -6.21 -18.28 5.55
N GLY A 206 -6.54 -16.99 5.50
CA GLY A 206 -6.13 -16.00 6.50
C GLY A 206 -5.17 -14.95 6.00
N SER A 207 -4.85 -14.92 4.71
CA SER A 207 -3.79 -14.07 4.17
C SER A 207 -4.02 -12.56 4.27
N ILE A 208 -5.21 -12.08 4.63
CA ILE A 208 -5.45 -10.69 5.07
C ILE A 208 -5.50 -10.65 6.61
N ARG A 209 -6.26 -11.56 7.23
CA ARG A 209 -6.58 -11.52 8.66
C ARG A 209 -5.38 -11.81 9.58
N VAL A 210 -4.55 -12.79 9.23
CA VAL A 210 -3.35 -13.18 9.98
C VAL A 210 -2.33 -12.04 10.04
N PRO A 211 -1.87 -11.46 8.91
CA PRO A 211 -0.93 -10.36 8.97
C PRO A 211 -1.55 -9.09 9.58
N ALA A 212 -2.84 -8.85 9.40
CA ALA A 212 -3.53 -7.76 10.08
C ALA A 212 -3.48 -7.92 11.61
N HIS A 213 -3.74 -9.13 12.12
CA HIS A 213 -3.62 -9.46 13.54
C HIS A 213 -2.19 -9.27 14.05
N PHE A 214 -1.18 -9.80 13.35
CA PHE A 214 0.23 -9.74 13.78
C PHE A 214 0.81 -8.33 13.77
N CYS A 215 0.38 -7.48 12.84
CA CYS A 215 0.85 -6.10 12.74
C CYS A 215 -0.07 -5.09 13.45
N GLY A 216 -1.15 -5.52 14.10
CA GLY A 216 -2.05 -4.63 14.84
C GLY A 216 -2.80 -3.62 13.95
N VAL A 217 -3.22 -4.06 12.77
CA VAL A 217 -4.02 -3.27 11.80
C VAL A 217 -5.35 -3.97 11.51
N TYR A 218 -6.24 -3.30 10.79
CA TYR A 218 -7.53 -3.86 10.39
C TYR A 218 -7.38 -4.56 9.04
N GLY A 219 -8.03 -5.71 8.87
CA GLY A 219 -8.08 -6.44 7.62
C GLY A 219 -9.44 -7.11 7.44
N HIS A 220 -10.04 -6.96 6.26
CA HIS A 220 -11.33 -7.56 5.97
C HIS A 220 -11.22 -8.59 4.85
N LYS A 221 -11.66 -9.82 5.15
CA LYS A 221 -11.90 -10.87 4.16
C LYS A 221 -13.38 -10.81 3.76
N PRO A 222 -13.76 -10.19 2.63
CA PRO A 222 -15.16 -10.09 2.24
C PRO A 222 -15.77 -11.45 1.89
N THR A 223 -17.07 -11.42 1.67
CA THR A 223 -17.83 -12.53 1.06
C THR A 223 -17.24 -12.87 -0.30
N LEU A 224 -17.15 -14.16 -0.60
CA LEU A 224 -16.66 -14.66 -1.88
C LEU A 224 -17.45 -14.04 -3.04
N GLY A 225 -16.75 -13.55 -4.06
CA GLY A 225 -17.37 -12.97 -5.26
C GLY A 225 -17.71 -11.47 -5.21
N VAL A 226 -17.63 -10.81 -4.05
CA VAL A 226 -17.92 -9.35 -3.95
C VAL A 226 -16.86 -8.52 -4.68
N VAL A 227 -15.58 -8.91 -4.55
CA VAL A 227 -14.47 -8.25 -5.23
C VAL A 227 -13.93 -9.19 -6.32
N PRO A 228 -13.92 -8.77 -7.61
CA PRO A 228 -13.39 -9.60 -8.68
C PRO A 228 -11.89 -9.88 -8.51
N LEU A 229 -11.48 -11.12 -8.76
CA LEU A 229 -10.08 -11.57 -8.68
C LEU A 229 -9.34 -11.57 -10.01
N ARG A 230 -9.88 -10.93 -11.07
CA ARG A 230 -9.21 -10.83 -12.36
C ARG A 230 -7.83 -10.15 -12.19
N GLY A 231 -6.77 -10.79 -12.68
CA GLY A 231 -5.39 -10.31 -12.57
C GLY A 231 -4.74 -10.58 -11.21
N HIS A 232 -5.33 -11.45 -10.38
CA HIS A 232 -4.67 -11.97 -9.17
C HIS A 232 -3.81 -13.20 -9.50
N ILE A 233 -2.63 -13.30 -8.88
CA ILE A 233 -1.66 -14.39 -8.99
C ILE A 233 -1.50 -15.04 -7.60
N PRO A 234 -1.69 -16.36 -7.44
CA PRO A 234 -2.08 -17.35 -8.45
C PRO A 234 -3.52 -17.15 -8.97
N PRO A 235 -3.85 -17.71 -10.16
CA PRO A 235 -3.01 -18.55 -11.03
C PRO A 235 -1.90 -17.76 -11.77
N PRO A 236 -0.97 -18.44 -12.48
CA PRO A 236 0.05 -17.75 -13.28
C PRO A 236 -0.55 -16.77 -14.30
N PRO A 237 0.19 -15.71 -14.70
CA PRO A 237 -0.26 -14.74 -15.68
C PRO A 237 -0.76 -15.40 -16.98
N GLY A 238 -1.86 -14.87 -17.54
CA GLY A 238 -2.48 -15.42 -18.75
C GLY A 238 -3.23 -16.74 -18.55
N GLY A 239 -3.20 -17.32 -17.35
CA GLY A 239 -4.01 -18.48 -16.99
C GLY A 239 -5.50 -18.12 -16.85
N PRO A 240 -6.41 -19.10 -17.05
CA PRO A 240 -7.82 -18.91 -16.72
C PRO A 240 -7.95 -18.57 -15.23
N PRO A 241 -8.92 -17.74 -14.80
CA PRO A 241 -9.15 -17.49 -13.39
C PRO A 241 -9.23 -18.82 -12.64
N GLY A 242 -8.60 -18.88 -11.46
CA GLY A 242 -8.54 -20.10 -10.66
C GLY A 242 -9.93 -20.72 -10.45
N PRO A 243 -10.01 -22.03 -10.17
CA PRO A 243 -11.28 -22.75 -10.17
C PRO A 243 -12.33 -22.05 -9.30
N PRO A 244 -13.63 -22.07 -9.69
CA PRO A 244 -14.72 -21.42 -8.96
C PRO A 244 -14.90 -21.92 -7.51
N SER A 245 -14.20 -23.00 -7.13
CA SER A 245 -14.08 -23.52 -5.76
C SER A 245 -12.98 -22.85 -4.91
N SER A 246 -12.29 -21.82 -5.42
CA SER A 246 -11.27 -21.09 -4.67
C SER A 246 -11.91 -20.22 -3.59
N LEU A 247 -11.54 -20.43 -2.33
CA LEU A 247 -11.93 -19.57 -1.20
C LEU A 247 -11.20 -18.21 -1.21
N ALA A 248 -10.36 -17.96 -2.22
CA ALA A 248 -9.62 -16.73 -2.34
C ALA A 248 -10.55 -15.55 -2.59
N VAL A 249 -10.28 -14.44 -1.91
CA VAL A 249 -10.91 -13.14 -2.15
C VAL A 249 -9.86 -12.04 -2.13
N ALA A 250 -10.14 -10.93 -2.83
CA ALA A 250 -9.45 -9.68 -2.60
C ALA A 250 -10.16 -8.89 -1.49
N GLY A 251 -9.40 -8.15 -0.69
CA GLY A 251 -9.97 -7.35 0.38
C GLY A 251 -8.99 -6.32 0.94
N PRO A 252 -9.50 -5.30 1.67
CA PRO A 252 -8.67 -4.21 2.14
C PRO A 252 -7.95 -4.53 3.46
N LEU A 253 -6.83 -3.85 3.66
CA LEU A 253 -6.21 -3.62 4.96
C LEU A 253 -6.12 -2.12 5.22
N ALA A 254 -6.30 -1.70 6.48
CA ALA A 254 -6.29 -0.30 6.88
C ALA A 254 -5.92 -0.09 8.36
N ARG A 255 -5.79 1.18 8.79
CA ARG A 255 -5.56 1.55 10.20
C ARG A 255 -6.84 1.81 11.01
N SER A 256 -8.00 1.82 10.35
CA SER A 256 -9.30 1.95 11.01
C SER A 256 -10.34 1.03 10.38
N ALA A 257 -11.38 0.67 11.15
CA ALA A 257 -12.50 -0.11 10.62
C ALA A 257 -13.29 0.65 9.55
N ALA A 258 -13.44 1.97 9.71
CA ALA A 258 -14.13 2.82 8.74
C ALA A 258 -13.43 2.82 7.37
N ASP A 259 -12.10 2.77 7.36
CA ASP A 259 -11.33 2.72 6.11
C ASP A 259 -11.47 1.38 5.37
N LEU A 260 -11.83 0.30 6.07
CA LEU A 260 -12.17 -0.97 5.39
C LEU A 260 -13.43 -0.81 4.54
N ALA A 261 -14.43 -0.08 5.05
CA ALA A 261 -15.65 0.23 4.32
C ALA A 261 -15.42 1.24 3.20
N LEU A 262 -14.49 2.20 3.38
CA LEU A 262 -14.08 3.14 2.33
C LEU A 262 -13.48 2.43 1.10
N ALA A 263 -12.85 1.28 1.31
CA ALA A 263 -12.09 0.55 0.30
C ALA A 263 -12.89 -0.51 -0.47
N LEU A 264 -14.05 -0.94 0.09
CA LEU A 264 -14.95 -1.94 -0.50
C LEU A 264 -15.97 -1.27 -1.43
#